data_AF-A0A2W6AHM5-F1
#
_entry.id   AF-A0A2W6AHM5-F1
#
_cell.length_a   1.000
_cell.length_b   1.000
_cell.length_c   1.000
_cell.angle_alpha   90.00
_cell.angle_beta   90.00
_cell.angle_gamma   90.00
#
_symmetry.space_group_name_H-M   'P 1'
#
loop_
_entity.id
_entity.type
_entity.pdbx_description
1 polymer ?
#
loop_
_entity_poly.entity_id
_entity_poly.type
_entity_poly.pdbx_seq_one_letter_code
_entity_poly.pdbx_strand_id
1 'polypeptide(L)'
;MYTSDLRSRQPATHIDEGLYTIEAEFYTDHLIIHGEIVSPNLRLSDYLNSSLAGVEIRPLAVQRVASGAAVDLPKAQAHIYKAHLLFIVPLDEPSRPDRENNAAWTRTTTRRCWAGLGRYSIDGQIHEEAGRDTRLILRSFEHRQFIPLTEATVTLPEGGGRSCRAIIVNQSALEMIAIRES
;
A
#
# COMPACT_ATOMS: atom_id res chain seq x y z
N MET A 1 5.05 11.63 -26.98
CA MET A 1 5.21 12.99 -26.41
C MET A 1 3.92 13.29 -25.66
N TYR A 2 3.89 13.07 -24.34
CA TYR A 2 2.80 13.52 -23.48
C TYR A 2 3.37 13.92 -22.12
N THR A 3 2.87 15.06 -21.66
CA THR A 3 3.40 15.98 -20.66
C THR A 3 3.25 15.48 -19.24
N SER A 4 4.36 15.53 -18.50
CA SER A 4 4.42 15.40 -17.05
C SER A 4 3.75 16.61 -16.39
N ASP A 5 2.53 16.46 -15.91
CA ASP A 5 1.96 17.40 -14.94
C ASP A 5 2.55 17.08 -13.56
N LEU A 6 3.70 17.70 -13.30
CA LEU A 6 4.25 17.97 -11.97
C LEU A 6 3.31 18.96 -11.26
N ARG A 7 2.14 18.48 -10.82
CA ARG A 7 1.44 19.17 -9.73
C ARG A 7 2.20 18.83 -8.45
N SER A 8 2.88 19.86 -7.94
CA SER A 8 3.33 20.00 -6.55
C SER A 8 2.28 19.43 -5.59
N ARG A 9 2.44 18.18 -5.18
CA ARG A 9 1.56 17.49 -4.23
C ARG A 9 1.96 17.86 -2.81
N GLN A 10 1.03 18.50 -2.10
CA GLN A 10 1.16 18.81 -0.68
C GLN A 10 1.14 17.48 0.11
N PRO A 11 1.98 17.33 1.15
CA PRO A 11 1.97 16.15 2.01
C PRO A 11 0.63 16.02 2.75
N ALA A 12 0.32 14.80 3.23
CA ALA A 12 -0.85 14.44 4.03
C ALA A 12 -1.36 15.61 4.90
N THR A 13 -2.57 16.08 4.60
CA THR A 13 -3.14 17.27 5.24
C THR A 13 -3.62 16.91 6.65
N HIS A 14 -3.12 17.60 7.66
CA HIS A 14 -3.63 17.53 9.03
C HIS A 14 -4.99 18.24 9.08
N ILE A 15 -6.08 17.53 9.42
CA ILE A 15 -7.47 18.05 9.31
C ILE A 15 -8.02 18.54 10.67
N ASP A 16 -7.15 18.84 11.63
CA ASP A 16 -7.47 19.13 13.05
C ASP A 16 -7.58 17.86 13.92
N GLU A 17 -7.19 18.00 15.20
CA GLU A 17 -7.29 16.97 16.27
C GLU A 17 -6.66 15.59 15.98
N GLY A 18 -5.39 15.54 15.54
CA GLY A 18 -4.63 14.27 15.51
C GLY A 18 -5.14 13.25 14.49
N LEU A 19 -5.98 13.67 13.55
CA LEU A 19 -6.43 12.87 12.41
C LEU A 19 -5.61 13.20 11.16
N TYR A 20 -5.19 12.15 10.46
CA TYR A 20 -4.44 12.21 9.21
C TYR A 20 -5.34 11.79 8.06
N THR A 21 -5.21 12.48 6.93
CA THR A 21 -5.80 12.05 5.67
C THR A 21 -4.73 11.47 4.77
N ILE A 22 -4.97 10.24 4.31
CA ILE A 22 -4.07 9.48 3.46
C ILE A 22 -4.81 9.17 2.16
N GLU A 23 -4.35 9.75 1.06
CA GLU A 23 -4.82 9.44 -0.28
C GLU A 23 -4.17 8.14 -0.76
N ALA A 24 -4.97 7.21 -1.30
CA ALA A 24 -4.50 5.92 -1.77
C ALA A 24 -5.35 5.37 -2.91
N GLU A 25 -4.78 4.43 -3.66
CA GLU A 25 -5.51 3.58 -4.59
C GLU A 25 -5.65 2.17 -4.02
N PHE A 26 -6.88 1.66 -3.98
CA PHE A 26 -7.23 0.34 -3.50
C PHE A 26 -7.54 -0.58 -4.68
N TYR A 27 -6.75 -1.64 -4.83
CA TYR A 27 -6.90 -2.59 -5.93
C TYR A 27 -7.66 -3.82 -5.44
N THR A 28 -8.70 -4.18 -6.19
CA THR A 28 -9.45 -5.43 -6.07
C THR A 28 -9.36 -6.20 -7.39
N ASP A 29 -9.98 -7.37 -7.47
CA ASP A 29 -10.07 -8.14 -8.71
C ASP A 29 -10.76 -7.36 -9.85
N HIS A 30 -11.70 -6.49 -9.50
CA HIS A 30 -12.59 -5.87 -10.48
C HIS A 30 -12.49 -4.35 -10.54
N LEU A 31 -12.01 -3.71 -9.47
CA LEU A 31 -12.03 -2.27 -9.29
C LEU A 31 -10.67 -1.75 -8.85
N ILE A 32 -10.32 -0.58 -9.38
CA ILE A 32 -9.32 0.34 -8.81
C ILE A 32 -10.12 1.47 -8.20
N ILE A 33 -9.98 1.68 -6.89
CA ILE A 33 -10.71 2.71 -6.16
C ILE A 33 -9.68 3.74 -5.73
N HIS A 34 -9.80 4.97 -6.23
CA HIS A 34 -9.02 6.10 -5.74
C HIS A 34 -9.82 6.77 -4.62
N GLY A 35 -9.23 6.92 -3.44
CA GLY A 35 -9.93 7.49 -2.30
C GLY A 35 -9.02 7.91 -1.16
N GLU A 36 -9.64 8.53 -0.16
CA GLU A 36 -8.98 9.01 1.04
C GLU A 36 -9.40 8.18 2.25
N ILE A 37 -8.46 7.90 3.14
CA ILE A 37 -8.73 7.40 4.49
C ILE A 37 -8.47 8.53 5.48
N VAL A 38 -9.40 8.70 6.42
CA VAL A 38 -9.20 9.56 7.59
C VAL A 38 -9.00 8.66 8.79
N SER A 39 -7.83 8.77 9.43
CA SER A 39 -7.43 7.87 10.52
C SER A 39 -6.56 8.58 11.54
N PRO A 40 -6.64 8.23 12.84
CA PRO A 40 -5.71 8.73 13.85
C PRO A 40 -4.30 8.13 13.68
N ASN A 41 -4.17 7.03 12.94
CA ASN A 41 -2.88 6.42 12.66
C ASN A 41 -2.14 7.19 11.56
N LEU A 42 -0.87 7.53 11.83
CA LEU A 42 0.02 8.18 10.88
C LEU A 42 0.33 7.31 9.66
N ARG A 43 0.39 5.98 9.84
CA ARG A 43 0.72 5.02 8.78
C ARG A 43 -0.51 4.23 8.35
N LEU A 44 -0.70 4.14 7.05
CA LEU A 44 -1.79 3.37 6.46
C LEU A 44 -1.68 1.87 6.81
N SER A 45 -0.46 1.32 6.79
CA SER A 45 -0.21 -0.07 7.16
C SER A 45 -0.65 -0.42 8.59
N ASP A 46 -0.54 0.51 9.54
CA ASP A 46 -0.99 0.29 10.93
C ASP A 46 -2.52 0.25 10.99
N TYR A 47 -3.20 1.18 10.30
CA TYR A 47 -4.66 1.16 10.18
C TYR A 47 -5.19 -0.12 9.53
N LEU A 48 -4.52 -0.58 8.47
CA LEU A 48 -4.89 -1.79 7.73
C LEU A 48 -4.67 -3.08 8.53
N ASN A 49 -3.70 -3.13 9.43
CA ASN A 49 -3.46 -4.28 10.30
C ASN A 49 -4.28 -4.23 11.62
N SER A 50 -5.24 -3.31 11.73
CA SER A 50 -6.24 -3.34 12.80
C SER A 50 -7.14 -4.58 12.71
N SER A 51 -7.82 -4.91 13.82
CA SER A 51 -8.76 -6.03 13.89
C SER A 51 -10.07 -5.82 13.09
N LEU A 52 -10.29 -4.63 12.53
CA LEU A 52 -11.48 -4.35 11.71
C LEU A 52 -11.46 -5.19 10.43
N ALA A 53 -12.62 -5.71 10.00
CA ALA A 53 -12.73 -6.54 8.80
C ALA A 53 -12.67 -5.73 7.49
N GLY A 54 -12.83 -4.40 7.56
CA GLY A 54 -12.85 -3.52 6.41
C GLY A 54 -12.21 -2.17 6.70
N VAL A 55 -12.25 -1.32 5.68
CA VAL A 55 -11.65 0.01 5.62
C VAL A 55 -12.75 0.98 5.18
N GLU A 56 -12.95 2.03 5.97
CA GLU A 56 -13.83 3.13 5.58
C GLU A 56 -13.03 4.14 4.77
N ILE A 57 -13.58 4.54 3.62
CA ILE A 57 -12.93 5.46 2.70
C ILE A 57 -13.91 6.56 2.23
N ARG A 58 -13.35 7.68 1.82
CA ARG A 58 -14.02 8.68 0.98
C ARG A 58 -13.55 8.46 -0.45
N PRO A 59 -14.30 7.70 -1.29
CA PRO A 59 -13.87 7.48 -2.65
C PRO A 59 -13.93 8.79 -3.43
N LEU A 60 -12.93 9.02 -4.28
CA LEU A 60 -12.87 10.13 -5.22
C LEU A 60 -13.31 9.64 -6.61
N ALA A 61 -12.80 8.48 -7.01
CA ALA A 61 -13.15 7.84 -8.27
C ALA A 61 -13.04 6.30 -8.17
N VAL A 62 -13.82 5.60 -8.99
CA VAL A 62 -13.77 4.13 -9.11
C VAL A 62 -13.67 3.76 -10.58
N GLN A 63 -12.70 2.93 -10.92
CA GLN A 63 -12.49 2.41 -12.27
C GLN A 63 -12.67 0.89 -12.28
N ARG A 64 -13.45 0.37 -13.23
CA ARG A 64 -13.55 -1.07 -13.49
C ARG A 64 -12.35 -1.52 -14.31
N VAL A 65 -11.59 -2.50 -13.81
CA VAL A 65 -10.34 -2.89 -14.46
C VAL A 65 -10.56 -3.51 -15.83
N ALA A 66 -11.59 -4.36 -15.99
CA ALA A 66 -11.82 -5.08 -17.24
C ALA A 66 -12.19 -4.15 -18.42
N SER A 67 -12.90 -3.04 -18.15
CA SER A 67 -13.41 -2.15 -19.20
C SER A 67 -12.77 -0.77 -19.21
N GLY A 68 -12.03 -0.39 -18.16
CA GLY A 68 -11.55 0.97 -17.95
C GLY A 68 -12.65 1.98 -17.62
N ALA A 69 -13.91 1.56 -17.51
CA ALA A 69 -15.03 2.46 -17.21
C ALA A 69 -14.87 3.05 -15.81
N ALA A 70 -14.89 4.38 -15.72
CA ALA A 70 -14.71 5.12 -14.48
C ALA A 70 -15.98 5.86 -14.07
N VAL A 71 -16.17 5.99 -12.75
CA VAL A 71 -17.25 6.77 -12.13
C VAL A 71 -16.62 7.62 -11.03
N ASP A 72 -16.88 8.92 -11.08
CA ASP A 72 -16.51 9.85 -10.02
C ASP A 72 -17.51 9.73 -8.86
N LEU A 73 -17.01 9.67 -7.62
CA LEU A 73 -17.83 9.53 -6.41
C LEU A 73 -17.56 10.63 -5.37
N PRO A 74 -17.49 11.91 -5.76
CA PRO A 74 -17.14 12.97 -4.82
C PRO A 74 -18.16 13.04 -3.68
N LYS A 75 -17.65 13.23 -2.45
CA LYS A 75 -18.45 13.35 -1.20
C LYS A 75 -19.22 12.08 -0.80
N ALA A 76 -18.92 10.93 -1.39
CA ALA A 76 -19.46 9.66 -0.92
C ALA A 76 -18.67 9.14 0.30
N GLN A 77 -19.28 8.19 1.01
CA GLN A 77 -18.61 7.33 1.99
C GLN A 77 -18.76 5.89 1.51
N ALA A 78 -17.69 5.12 1.58
CA ALA A 78 -17.70 3.73 1.19
C ALA A 78 -16.96 2.87 2.21
N HIS A 79 -17.34 1.59 2.23
CA HIS A 79 -16.69 0.57 3.02
C HIS A 79 -16.12 -0.50 2.10
N ILE A 80 -14.84 -0.83 2.27
CA ILE A 80 -14.18 -1.90 1.53
C ILE A 80 -13.79 -3.01 2.49
N TYR A 81 -14.27 -4.23 2.26
CA TYR A 81 -13.82 -5.39 3.01
C TYR A 81 -12.37 -5.72 2.66
N LYS A 82 -11.52 -5.91 3.68
CA LYS A 82 -10.10 -6.24 3.49
C LYS A 82 -9.92 -7.53 2.70
N ALA A 83 -10.84 -8.50 2.84
CA ALA A 83 -10.84 -9.75 2.09
C ALA A 83 -10.93 -9.59 0.56
N HIS A 84 -11.37 -8.43 0.05
CA HIS A 84 -11.44 -8.15 -1.39
C HIS A 84 -10.28 -7.28 -1.89
N LEU A 85 -9.42 -6.80 -1.00
CA LEU A 85 -8.25 -6.01 -1.37
C LEU A 85 -7.13 -6.96 -1.80
N LEU A 86 -6.54 -6.70 -2.97
CA LEU A 86 -5.33 -7.37 -3.43
C LEU A 86 -4.11 -6.63 -2.87
N PHE A 87 -4.04 -5.33 -3.15
CA PHE A 87 -2.99 -4.45 -2.65
C PHE A 87 -3.46 -3.00 -2.69
N ILE A 88 -2.69 -2.13 -2.06
CA ILE A 88 -2.99 -0.72 -1.90
C ILE A 88 -1.74 0.07 -2.25
N VAL A 89 -1.91 1.15 -3.03
CA VAL A 89 -0.84 2.07 -3.37
C VAL A 89 -1.10 3.38 -2.64
N PRO A 90 -0.40 3.67 -1.54
CA PRO A 90 -0.46 4.99 -0.92
C PRO A 90 0.04 6.04 -1.91
N LEU A 91 -0.75 7.07 -2.15
CA LEU A 91 -0.38 8.21 -3.00
C LEU A 91 0.33 9.29 -2.18
N ASP A 92 -0.14 9.51 -0.96
CA ASP A 92 0.43 10.44 0.00
C ASP A 92 0.64 9.74 1.35
N GLU A 93 1.90 9.39 1.68
CA GLU A 93 2.26 9.00 3.05
C GLU A 93 2.99 10.15 3.74
N PRO A 94 2.64 10.48 4.99
CA PRO A 94 3.40 11.46 5.76
C PRO A 94 4.86 11.03 5.88
N SER A 95 5.76 11.98 5.68
CA SER A 95 7.19 11.78 5.86
C SER A 95 7.47 11.24 7.27
N ARG A 96 8.33 10.21 7.35
CA ARG A 96 8.75 9.59 8.60
C ARG A 96 9.24 10.69 9.55
N PRO A 97 8.81 10.74 10.82
CA PRO A 97 9.30 11.75 11.77
C PRO A 97 10.82 11.68 11.86
N ASP A 98 11.44 12.87 11.99
CA ASP A 98 12.88 13.05 11.91
C ASP A 98 13.67 12.13 12.86
N ARG A 99 14.81 11.68 12.35
CA ARG A 99 15.70 10.69 12.99
C ARG A 99 16.16 11.06 14.40
N GLU A 100 16.08 12.33 14.78
CA GLU A 100 16.67 12.87 16.00
C GLU A 100 15.85 12.57 17.27
N ASN A 101 14.59 12.11 17.17
CA ASN A 101 13.67 12.06 18.32
C ASN A 101 13.26 10.65 18.82
N ASN A 102 13.86 9.56 18.31
CA ASN A 102 13.49 8.18 18.71
C ASN A 102 14.68 7.39 19.27
N ALA A 103 14.59 6.98 20.55
CA ALA A 103 15.68 6.36 21.33
C ALA A 103 15.82 4.83 21.20
N ALA A 104 15.06 4.17 20.31
CA ALA A 104 15.15 2.73 20.09
C ALA A 104 15.29 2.41 18.60
N TRP A 105 16.54 2.25 18.13
CA TRP A 105 16.84 1.89 16.76
C TRP A 105 17.14 0.39 16.66
N THR A 106 16.18 -0.39 16.15
CA THR A 106 16.49 -1.71 15.62
C THR A 106 17.13 -1.55 14.26
N ARG A 107 18.33 -2.12 14.08
CA ARG A 107 19.02 -2.12 12.77
C ARG A 107 18.14 -2.87 11.79
N THR A 108 17.78 -2.23 10.68
CA THR A 108 16.99 -2.85 9.62
C THR A 108 17.86 -3.17 8.40
N THR A 109 17.53 -4.26 7.71
CA THR A 109 18.09 -4.66 6.42
C THR A 109 16.99 -4.68 5.39
N THR A 110 17.30 -4.32 4.15
CA THR A 110 16.38 -4.42 3.02
C THR A 110 16.68 -5.67 2.21
N ARG A 111 15.64 -6.37 1.77
CA ARG A 111 15.76 -7.50 0.84
C ARG A 111 14.82 -7.31 -0.33
N ARG A 112 15.29 -7.63 -1.54
CA ARG A 112 14.41 -7.65 -2.70
C ARG A 112 13.45 -8.83 -2.61
N CYS A 113 12.23 -8.61 -3.04
CA CYS A 113 11.21 -9.64 -3.10
C CYS A 113 10.35 -9.48 -4.35
N TRP A 114 9.66 -10.56 -4.66
CA TRP A 114 8.64 -10.63 -5.69
C TRP A 114 7.38 -11.25 -5.08
N ALA A 115 6.21 -10.70 -5.39
CA ALA A 115 4.92 -11.18 -4.93
C ALA A 115 3.95 -11.35 -6.12
N GLY A 116 3.27 -12.49 -6.20
CA GLY A 116 2.19 -12.76 -7.14
C GLY A 116 0.82 -12.65 -6.47
N LEU A 117 -0.08 -11.87 -7.08
CA LEU A 117 -1.41 -11.53 -6.55
C LEU A 117 -2.44 -11.54 -7.69
N GLY A 118 -3.05 -12.69 -7.95
CA GLY A 118 -3.94 -12.86 -9.09
C GLY A 118 -3.24 -12.51 -10.41
N ARG A 119 -3.78 -11.52 -11.11
CA ARG A 119 -3.23 -11.03 -12.38
C ARG A 119 -2.13 -9.97 -12.27
N TYR A 120 -1.71 -9.64 -11.06
CA TYR A 120 -0.67 -8.64 -10.80
C TYR A 120 0.57 -9.33 -10.25
N SER A 121 1.73 -8.75 -10.56
CA SER A 121 2.97 -9.07 -9.85
C SER A 121 3.62 -7.81 -9.30
N ILE A 122 4.26 -7.92 -8.16
CA ILE A 122 4.95 -6.81 -7.52
C ILE A 122 6.40 -7.21 -7.24
N ASP A 123 7.33 -6.46 -7.80
CA ASP A 123 8.75 -6.49 -7.40
C ASP A 123 9.00 -5.34 -6.44
N GLY A 124 9.65 -5.57 -5.29
CA GLY A 124 9.91 -4.50 -4.33
C GLY A 124 10.88 -4.90 -3.24
N GLN A 125 10.91 -4.14 -2.15
CA GLN A 125 11.77 -4.39 -1.00
C GLN A 125 10.97 -4.55 0.28
N ILE A 126 11.40 -5.50 1.11
CA ILE A 126 10.95 -5.65 2.49
C ILE A 126 12.01 -5.13 3.45
N HIS A 127 11.57 -4.49 4.53
CA HIS A 127 12.42 -4.04 5.63
C HIS A 127 12.28 -5.03 6.79
N GLU A 128 13.40 -5.57 7.24
CA GLU A 128 13.46 -6.57 8.31
C GLU A 128 14.54 -6.23 9.33
N GLU A 129 14.52 -6.87 10.50
CA GLU A 129 15.59 -6.71 11.50
C GLU A 129 16.87 -7.40 11.01
N ALA A 130 18.01 -6.73 11.15
CA ALA A 130 19.27 -7.26 10.64
C ALA A 130 19.60 -8.63 11.26
N GLY A 131 19.95 -9.60 10.41
CA GLY A 131 20.46 -10.91 10.83
C GLY A 131 19.42 -12.02 10.99
N ARG A 132 18.15 -11.82 10.56
CA ARG A 132 17.20 -12.93 10.51
C ARG A 132 17.43 -13.82 9.29
N ASP A 133 17.17 -15.11 9.48
CA ASP A 133 17.10 -16.11 8.42
C ASP A 133 15.91 -15.80 7.49
N THR A 134 16.12 -15.85 6.17
CA THR A 134 15.10 -15.64 5.14
C THR A 134 13.81 -16.46 5.37
N ARG A 135 13.92 -17.68 5.89
CA ARG A 135 12.78 -18.54 6.24
C ARG A 135 11.95 -17.96 7.38
N LEU A 136 12.60 -17.34 8.35
CA LEU A 136 11.92 -16.66 9.46
C LEU A 136 11.22 -15.39 8.99
N ILE A 137 11.77 -14.71 7.97
CA ILE A 137 11.11 -13.57 7.33
C ILE A 137 9.81 -14.01 6.67
N LEU A 138 9.84 -15.08 5.87
CA LEU A 138 8.65 -15.63 5.23
C LEU A 138 7.58 -16.03 6.25
N ARG A 139 7.95 -16.71 7.34
CA ARG A 139 7.01 -17.05 8.43
C ARG A 139 6.44 -15.83 9.12
N SER A 140 7.20 -14.73 9.22
CA SER A 140 6.71 -13.51 9.87
C SER A 140 5.54 -12.86 9.12
N PHE A 141 5.38 -13.17 7.82
CA PHE A 141 4.24 -12.70 7.03
C PHE A 141 2.92 -13.38 7.42
N GLU A 142 2.95 -14.58 8.00
CA GLU A 142 1.74 -15.28 8.47
C GLU A 142 1.05 -14.52 9.62
N HIS A 143 1.78 -13.64 10.31
CA HIS A 143 1.27 -12.85 11.43
C HIS A 143 0.81 -11.44 11.04
N ARG A 144 0.87 -11.08 9.74
CA ARG A 144 0.48 -9.76 9.24
C ARG A 144 -0.61 -9.93 8.18
N GLN A 145 -1.67 -9.14 8.28
CA GLN A 145 -2.70 -9.12 7.25
C GLN A 145 -2.22 -8.34 6.02
N PHE A 146 -1.45 -7.28 6.24
CA PHE A 146 -0.92 -6.43 5.18
C PHE A 146 0.60 -6.27 5.29
N ILE A 147 1.29 -6.52 4.18
CA ILE A 147 2.75 -6.55 4.05
C ILE A 147 3.20 -5.33 3.24
N PRO A 148 3.87 -4.34 3.85
CA PRO A 148 4.39 -3.19 3.13
C PRO A 148 5.65 -3.56 2.34
N LEU A 149 5.64 -3.24 1.05
CA LEU A 149 6.78 -3.31 0.14
C LEU A 149 7.18 -1.88 -0.26
N THR A 150 8.47 -1.55 -0.18
CA THR A 150 8.99 -0.24 -0.60
C THR A 150 9.78 -0.33 -1.90
N GLU A 151 9.99 0.80 -2.57
CA GLU A 151 10.70 0.85 -3.87
C GLU A 151 10.13 -0.20 -4.84
N ALA A 152 8.80 -0.26 -4.88
CA ALA A 152 8.08 -1.34 -5.51
C ALA A 152 7.66 -0.95 -6.93
N THR A 153 7.57 -1.94 -7.81
CA THR A 153 6.99 -1.81 -9.14
C THR A 153 5.88 -2.85 -9.25
N VAL A 154 4.67 -2.40 -9.53
CA VAL A 154 3.57 -3.29 -9.89
C VAL A 154 3.55 -3.48 -11.40
N THR A 155 3.53 -4.73 -11.83
CA THR A 155 3.24 -5.12 -13.21
C THR A 155 1.75 -5.35 -13.32
N LEU A 156 1.12 -4.59 -14.21
CA LEU A 156 -0.28 -4.67 -14.53
C LEU A 156 -0.53 -5.80 -15.54
N PRO A 157 -1.76 -6.35 -15.61
CA PRO A 157 -2.12 -7.46 -16.50
C PRO A 157 -1.81 -7.21 -17.98
N GLU A 158 -1.91 -5.97 -18.42
CA GLU A 158 -1.58 -5.50 -19.76
C GLU A 158 -0.06 -5.43 -20.05
N GLY A 159 0.78 -5.81 -19.09
CA GLY A 159 2.24 -5.83 -19.19
C GLY A 159 2.92 -4.50 -18.83
N GLY A 160 2.15 -3.44 -18.56
CA GLY A 160 2.68 -2.16 -18.09
C GLY A 160 3.22 -2.23 -16.67
N GLY A 161 4.33 -1.55 -16.39
CA GLY A 161 4.90 -1.42 -15.05
C GLY A 161 4.63 -0.04 -14.46
N ARG A 162 4.24 0.03 -13.19
CA ARG A 162 4.14 1.28 -12.43
C ARG A 162 5.03 1.23 -11.21
N SER A 163 6.00 2.14 -11.15
CA SER A 163 6.85 2.32 -9.97
C SER A 163 6.13 3.13 -8.90
N CYS A 164 6.24 2.66 -7.67
CA CYS A 164 5.57 3.15 -6.47
C CYS A 164 6.60 3.24 -5.33
N ARG A 165 6.52 4.28 -4.51
CA ARG A 165 7.40 4.39 -3.33
C ARG A 165 7.10 3.29 -2.32
N ALA A 166 5.83 2.96 -2.17
CA ALA A 166 5.35 1.86 -1.37
C ALA A 166 4.14 1.19 -2.04
N ILE A 167 3.98 -0.11 -1.81
CA ILE A 167 2.77 -0.88 -2.09
C ILE A 167 2.50 -1.74 -0.87
N ILE A 168 1.27 -1.74 -0.37
CA ILE A 168 0.86 -2.54 0.77
C ILE A 168 0.06 -3.73 0.25
N VAL A 169 0.63 -4.91 0.36
CA VAL A 169 0.08 -6.16 -0.19
C VAL A 169 -0.80 -6.84 0.84
N ASN A 170 -1.98 -7.33 0.44
CA ASN A 170 -2.80 -8.17 1.31
C ASN A 170 -2.25 -9.60 1.32
N GLN A 171 -1.88 -10.10 2.49
CA GLN A 171 -1.38 -11.46 2.68
C GLN A 171 -2.40 -12.51 2.23
N SER A 172 -3.69 -12.28 2.44
CA SER A 172 -4.73 -13.26 2.09
C SER A 172 -4.98 -13.36 0.59
N ALA A 173 -4.53 -12.37 -0.19
CA ALA A 173 -4.58 -12.39 -1.65
C ALA A 173 -3.27 -12.91 -2.27
N LEU A 174 -2.24 -13.14 -1.45
CA LEU A 174 -0.92 -13.51 -1.91
C LEU A 174 -0.92 -14.99 -2.34
N GLU A 175 -0.60 -15.23 -3.61
CA GLU A 175 -0.43 -16.59 -4.13
C GLU A 175 0.98 -17.12 -3.84
N MET A 176 1.96 -16.23 -3.96
CA MET A 176 3.37 -16.53 -3.70
C MET A 176 4.14 -15.26 -3.37
N ILE A 177 5.09 -15.36 -2.43
CA ILE A 177 6.13 -14.37 -2.20
C ILE A 177 7.50 -15.05 -2.20
N ALA A 178 8.44 -14.46 -2.92
CA ALA A 178 9.81 -14.91 -3.00
C ALA A 178 10.75 -13.80 -2.55
N ILE A 179 11.65 -14.11 -1.61
CA ILE A 179 12.74 -13.22 -1.22
C ILE A 179 13.95 -13.60 -2.07
N ARG A 180 14.56 -12.61 -2.72
CA ARG A 180 15.76 -12.80 -3.54
C ARG A 180 16.98 -12.45 -2.71
N GLU A 181 17.94 -13.36 -2.65
CA GLU A 181 19.26 -13.06 -2.10
C GLU A 181 20.00 -12.16 -3.09
N SER A 182 20.55 -11.07 -2.56
CA SER A 182 21.38 -10.11 -3.28
C SER A 182 22.77 -10.66 -3.54
#